data_AF-A0A284RJB9-F1
#
_entry.id   AF-A0A284RJB9-F1
#
_cell.length_a   1.000
_cell.length_b   1.000
_cell.length_c   1.000
_cell.angle_alpha   90.00
_cell.angle_beta   90.00
_cell.angle_gamma   90.00
#
_symmetry.space_group_name_H-M   'P 1'
#
loop_
_entity.id
_entity.type
_entity.pdbx_description
1 polymer ?
#
loop_
_entity_poly.entity_id
_entity_poly.type
_entity_poly.pdbx_seq_one_letter_code
_entity_poly.pdbx_strand_id
1 'polypeptide(L)'
;MDLPFGGMNMIFAGDFAQLPPVIGAENAALYRPDNGMYATNKKGQEAALGKAIWHQVTTVVILRQNMRQNTQSANDAKMRTALANMRYKMCTAADIGFLRTRVCNVSDRAPDITSSAFRNVSVITGLNVHKDEFNRIGSSRFAVETGQVLTDFYSDNTISEALTTTARSRKQHNTCSLSARMQRLLWEARLSDNNKHILGKLSLCKGLPVMIRLNAATELCITKGQEGTVYSWVEGIGNRGQRVLETLFVRLSNPPKDVSFDNLPPNVVPLTRTSSAITCSLPDDSSISINRSQVEIIPNFAMTDYCSQGKTRLKNPVDLMNCRSHQLYYTVLSHSATAEGTLLLPDFTDPRQPAFDPRKIQGGCSGHLWQEFRELELLDHTTLLLYNNTLPATVFGERRYDLLTRFQYHVGKAFVPPAVERSIAWGPYDPVHPTDCCEFEWDVKSMPHVPAGLARDKNEDLHPTVLHRDNQVLSYGEGAPMDKHAVAAPSNPSGLSIEHTGILSEQYLTPRPVSSINRPNKRKSRSDAIQDTSVANTGYSQSGSGGSIALFPSGCKWYNNSCPYDSLLFVLANTWKSDPVRYAECFDGINIEWMGELSKSLQLHVEGKYSLEQVRDFMRQKLH
;
A
#
# COMPACT_ATOMS: atom_id res chain seq x y z
N MET A 1 9.16 -30.53 -4.09
CA MET A 1 7.69 -30.66 -4.07
C MET A 1 7.18 -29.25 -4.24
N ASP A 2 6.80 -28.92 -5.47
CA ASP A 2 6.87 -27.56 -6.01
C ASP A 2 5.46 -26.96 -6.12
N LEU A 3 4.69 -27.05 -5.03
CA LEU A 3 3.38 -26.39 -4.97
C LEU A 3 3.56 -24.91 -4.61
N PRO A 4 2.79 -23.99 -5.22
CA PRO A 4 2.79 -22.58 -4.86
C PRO A 4 2.58 -22.41 -3.35
N PHE A 5 3.33 -21.47 -2.75
CA PHE A 5 3.33 -21.24 -1.29
C PHE A 5 3.58 -22.51 -0.45
N GLY A 6 4.27 -23.52 -0.99
CA GLY A 6 4.50 -24.77 -0.27
C GLY A 6 3.23 -25.59 -0.03
N GLY A 7 2.19 -25.39 -0.85
CA GLY A 7 0.89 -26.07 -0.70
C GLY A 7 -0.04 -25.42 0.32
N MET A 8 0.29 -24.22 0.82
CA MET A 8 -0.60 -23.47 1.70
C MET A 8 -1.78 -22.86 0.93
N ASN A 9 -2.96 -22.87 1.55
CA ASN A 9 -4.11 -22.12 1.07
C ASN A 9 -3.91 -20.63 1.37
N MET A 10 -3.89 -19.79 0.33
CA MET A 10 -3.66 -18.35 0.47
C MET A 10 -4.93 -17.56 0.17
N ILE A 11 -5.23 -16.59 1.02
CA ILE A 11 -6.29 -15.61 0.77
C ILE A 11 -5.68 -14.21 0.81
N PHE A 12 -5.82 -13.48 -0.30
CA PHE A 12 -5.38 -12.10 -0.43
C PHE A 12 -6.58 -11.16 -0.34
N ALA A 13 -6.43 -10.07 0.40
CA ALA A 13 -7.47 -9.06 0.53
C ALA A 13 -6.85 -7.66 0.47
N GLY A 14 -7.37 -6.79 -0.40
CA GLY A 14 -6.84 -5.46 -0.64
C GLY A 14 -7.57 -4.74 -1.77
N ASP A 15 -7.15 -3.51 -2.05
CA ASP A 15 -7.66 -2.69 -3.16
C ASP A 15 -6.47 -2.04 -3.87
N PHE A 16 -6.22 -2.42 -5.13
CA PHE A 16 -5.09 -1.91 -5.92
C PHE A 16 -5.18 -0.41 -6.23
N ALA A 17 -6.35 0.21 -6.01
CA ALA A 17 -6.50 1.66 -6.10
C ALA A 17 -5.91 2.40 -4.88
N GLN A 18 -5.58 1.69 -3.80
CA GLN A 18 -4.88 2.26 -2.67
C GLN A 18 -3.36 2.33 -2.93
N LEU A 19 -2.60 2.72 -1.91
CA LEU A 19 -1.17 3.00 -2.02
C LEU A 19 -0.39 1.81 -2.62
N PRO A 20 0.47 2.06 -3.62
CA PRO A 20 1.39 1.05 -4.12
C PRO A 20 2.51 0.80 -3.08
N PRO A 21 3.34 -0.24 -3.29
CA PRO A 21 4.49 -0.49 -2.42
C PRO A 21 5.35 0.75 -2.20
N VAL A 22 5.73 1.02 -0.95
CA VAL A 22 6.48 2.24 -0.55
C VAL A 22 7.78 2.36 -1.35
N ILE A 23 8.49 1.25 -1.51
CA ILE A 23 9.73 1.19 -2.28
C ILE A 23 9.40 0.74 -3.69
N GLY A 24 9.74 1.56 -4.67
CA GLY A 24 9.50 1.28 -6.09
C GLY A 24 8.13 1.73 -6.61
N ALA A 25 7.16 2.06 -5.74
CA ALA A 25 5.83 2.52 -6.15
C ALA A 25 5.17 1.54 -7.15
N GLU A 26 4.49 2.04 -8.20
CA GLU A 26 3.89 1.19 -9.24
C GLU A 26 4.94 0.29 -9.92
N ASN A 27 6.22 0.69 -9.95
CA ASN A 27 7.28 -0.12 -10.52
C ASN A 27 7.61 -1.38 -9.71
N ALA A 28 7.11 -1.50 -8.48
CA ALA A 28 7.23 -2.71 -7.67
C ALA A 28 5.88 -3.45 -7.51
N ALA A 29 4.82 -2.99 -8.18
CA ALA A 29 3.50 -3.58 -8.06
C ALA A 29 3.37 -4.89 -8.85
N LEU A 30 2.58 -5.84 -8.33
CA LEU A 30 2.41 -7.16 -8.93
C LEU A 30 1.73 -7.14 -10.32
N TYR A 31 0.90 -6.13 -10.57
CA TYR A 31 0.20 -5.96 -11.85
C TYR A 31 1.09 -5.44 -12.99
N ARG A 32 2.34 -5.06 -12.71
CA ARG A 32 3.22 -4.51 -13.74
C ARG A 32 3.86 -5.63 -14.56
N PRO A 33 3.75 -5.63 -15.91
CA PRO A 33 4.17 -6.75 -16.72
C PRO A 33 5.68 -6.99 -16.71
N ASP A 34 6.50 -5.93 -16.73
CA ASP A 34 7.97 -5.99 -16.87
C ASP A 34 8.72 -6.30 -15.55
N ASN A 35 8.01 -6.50 -14.43
CA ASN A 35 8.65 -6.72 -13.14
C ASN A 35 9.41 -8.03 -13.08
N GLY A 36 10.74 -7.91 -13.12
CA GLY A 36 11.68 -9.01 -12.95
C GLY A 36 11.84 -9.91 -14.18
N MET A 37 11.18 -9.63 -15.30
CA MET A 37 11.21 -10.48 -16.51
C MET A 37 12.61 -10.70 -17.09
N TYR A 38 13.53 -9.74 -16.90
CA TYR A 38 14.92 -9.81 -17.35
C TYR A 38 15.90 -9.67 -16.18
N ALA A 39 15.52 -10.14 -15.00
CA ALA A 39 16.31 -9.91 -13.80
C ALA A 39 17.55 -10.82 -13.72
N THR A 40 18.72 -10.16 -13.73
CA THR A 40 20.03 -10.80 -13.48
C THR A 40 20.43 -10.80 -12.01
N ASN A 41 19.66 -10.14 -11.14
CA ASN A 41 19.91 -10.09 -9.71
C ASN A 41 18.80 -10.78 -8.90
N LYS A 42 19.17 -11.30 -7.73
CA LYS A 42 18.28 -12.06 -6.85
C LYS A 42 16.96 -11.35 -6.56
N LYS A 43 17.00 -10.05 -6.25
CA LYS A 43 15.80 -9.25 -5.93
C LYS A 43 14.81 -9.19 -7.09
N GLY A 44 15.31 -9.01 -8.31
CA GLY A 44 14.45 -8.99 -9.50
C GLY A 44 13.87 -10.37 -9.82
N GLN A 45 14.64 -11.45 -9.59
CA GLN A 45 14.15 -12.83 -9.77
C GLN A 45 13.06 -13.17 -8.75
N GLU A 46 13.24 -12.79 -7.48
CA GLU A 46 12.21 -12.95 -6.44
C GLU A 46 10.93 -12.19 -6.80
N ALA A 47 11.05 -10.98 -7.38
CA ALA A 47 9.90 -10.19 -7.83
C ALA A 47 9.15 -10.87 -8.99
N ALA A 48 9.86 -11.40 -9.98
CA ALA A 48 9.25 -12.16 -11.08
C ALA A 48 8.58 -13.45 -10.58
N LEU A 49 9.20 -14.18 -9.65
CA LEU A 49 8.60 -15.37 -9.05
C LEU A 49 7.32 -15.03 -8.29
N GLY A 50 7.35 -13.98 -7.49
CA GLY A 50 6.15 -13.47 -6.78
C GLY A 50 5.02 -13.11 -7.75
N LYS A 51 5.35 -12.54 -8.91
CA LYS A 51 4.38 -12.26 -9.97
C LYS A 51 3.82 -13.53 -10.62
N ALA A 52 4.67 -14.50 -10.95
CA ALA A 52 4.24 -15.79 -11.50
C ALA A 52 3.21 -16.46 -10.58
N ILE A 53 3.49 -16.44 -9.28
CA ILE A 53 2.63 -16.99 -8.24
C ILE A 53 1.32 -16.19 -8.12
N TRP A 54 1.37 -14.84 -8.19
CA TRP A 54 0.16 -13.99 -8.18
C TRP A 54 -0.81 -14.34 -9.33
N HIS A 55 -0.29 -14.66 -10.52
CA HIS A 55 -1.11 -15.05 -11.68
C HIS A 55 -1.70 -16.47 -11.57
N GLN A 56 -1.38 -17.25 -10.53
CA GLN A 56 -2.07 -18.51 -10.22
C GLN A 56 -3.33 -18.28 -9.37
N VAL A 57 -3.58 -17.04 -8.91
CA VAL A 57 -4.85 -16.69 -8.28
C VAL A 57 -5.94 -16.60 -9.36
N THR A 58 -6.85 -17.57 -9.36
CA THR A 58 -7.96 -17.70 -10.32
C THR A 58 -9.33 -17.43 -9.70
N THR A 59 -9.46 -17.56 -8.37
CA THR A 59 -10.68 -17.24 -7.63
C THR A 59 -10.60 -15.83 -7.08
N VAL A 60 -11.53 -14.97 -7.50
CA VAL A 60 -11.61 -13.57 -7.07
C VAL A 60 -13.03 -13.27 -6.64
N VAL A 61 -13.17 -12.48 -5.58
CA VAL A 61 -14.47 -11.98 -5.10
C VAL A 61 -14.34 -10.48 -4.85
N ILE A 62 -15.17 -9.68 -5.51
CA ILE A 62 -15.19 -8.21 -5.36
C ILE A 62 -16.38 -7.80 -4.50
N LEU A 63 -16.09 -7.18 -3.36
CA LEU A 63 -17.10 -6.56 -2.50
C LEU A 63 -17.54 -5.21 -3.10
N ARG A 64 -18.83 -5.07 -3.42
CA ARG A 64 -19.39 -3.89 -4.11
C ARG A 64 -20.00 -2.86 -3.17
N GLN A 65 -20.55 -3.30 -2.03
CA GLN A 65 -21.21 -2.40 -1.11
C GLN A 65 -20.20 -1.74 -0.17
N ASN A 66 -20.08 -0.42 -0.28
CA ASN A 66 -19.24 0.36 0.61
C ASN A 66 -19.95 0.59 1.96
N MET A 67 -19.39 0.02 3.02
CA MET A 67 -19.94 0.11 4.39
C MET A 67 -19.42 1.32 5.20
N ARG A 68 -18.49 2.10 4.64
CA ARG A 68 -17.89 3.26 5.29
C ARG A 68 -18.76 4.51 5.13
N GLN A 69 -19.32 4.74 3.94
CA GLN A 69 -20.20 5.88 3.64
C GLN A 69 -21.68 5.48 3.63
N ASN A 70 -22.18 5.05 4.79
CA ASN A 70 -23.56 4.59 4.95
C ASN A 70 -24.61 5.71 4.83
N THR A 71 -24.24 6.96 5.11
CA THR A 71 -25.13 8.11 4.99
C THR A 71 -25.49 8.38 3.53
N GLN A 72 -26.77 8.65 3.26
CA GLN A 72 -27.31 8.75 1.90
C GLN A 72 -27.73 10.18 1.52
N SER A 73 -27.08 11.22 2.05
CA SER A 73 -27.39 12.59 1.61
C SER A 73 -26.98 12.82 0.15
N ALA A 74 -27.53 13.87 -0.48
CA ALA A 74 -27.15 14.24 -1.84
C ALA A 74 -25.65 14.57 -1.98
N ASN A 75 -25.02 15.10 -0.94
CA ASN A 75 -23.58 15.35 -0.92
C ASN A 75 -22.77 14.08 -0.71
N ASP A 76 -23.27 13.12 0.09
CA ASP A 76 -22.62 11.81 0.24
C ASP A 76 -22.67 11.02 -1.07
N ALA A 77 -23.78 11.12 -1.82
CA ALA A 77 -23.88 10.54 -3.16
C ALA A 77 -22.81 11.11 -4.11
N LYS A 78 -22.65 12.45 -4.16
CA LYS A 78 -21.59 13.10 -4.92
C LYS A 78 -20.19 12.66 -4.46
N MET A 79 -19.98 12.52 -3.16
CA MET A 79 -18.72 12.05 -2.61
C MET A 79 -18.41 10.62 -3.04
N ARG A 80 -19.39 9.71 -2.98
CA ARG A 80 -19.20 8.32 -3.45
C ARG A 80 -18.90 8.27 -4.94
N THR A 81 -19.61 9.05 -5.75
CA THR A 81 -19.32 9.14 -7.19
C THR A 81 -17.90 9.66 -7.44
N ALA A 82 -17.50 10.72 -6.74
CA ALA A 82 -16.15 11.27 -6.85
C ALA A 82 -15.09 10.25 -6.44
N LEU A 83 -15.28 9.49 -5.35
CA LEU A 83 -14.35 8.45 -4.90
C LEU A 83 -14.28 7.27 -5.88
N ALA A 84 -15.41 6.80 -6.41
CA ALA A 84 -15.45 5.72 -7.40
C ALA A 84 -14.72 6.13 -8.69
N ASN A 85 -14.93 7.35 -9.17
CA ASN A 85 -14.19 7.88 -10.33
C ASN A 85 -12.70 8.09 -10.00
N MET A 86 -12.37 8.56 -8.80
CA MET A 86 -11.00 8.78 -8.35
C MET A 86 -10.19 7.49 -8.26
N ARG A 87 -10.84 6.38 -7.87
CA ARG A 87 -10.29 5.02 -7.84
C ARG A 87 -9.58 4.65 -9.15
N TYR A 88 -10.09 5.14 -10.27
CA TYR A 88 -9.58 4.88 -11.62
C TYR A 88 -8.92 6.10 -12.28
N LYS A 89 -8.71 7.20 -11.53
CA LYS A 89 -8.20 8.49 -12.06
C LYS A 89 -9.10 9.06 -13.18
N MET A 90 -10.42 8.89 -13.02
CA MET A 90 -11.46 9.29 -13.98
C MET A 90 -12.41 10.35 -13.43
N CYS A 91 -11.97 11.19 -12.49
CA CYS A 91 -12.83 12.26 -11.95
C CYS A 91 -13.32 13.20 -13.04
N THR A 92 -14.62 13.47 -13.01
CA THR A 92 -15.28 14.41 -13.91
C THR A 92 -15.13 15.85 -13.42
N ALA A 93 -15.49 16.82 -14.26
CA ALA A 93 -15.56 18.22 -13.86
C ALA A 93 -16.57 18.45 -12.70
N ALA A 94 -17.64 17.66 -12.65
CA ALA A 94 -18.62 17.70 -11.56
C ALA A 94 -18.02 17.21 -10.23
N ASP A 95 -17.21 16.14 -10.28
CA ASP A 95 -16.51 15.61 -9.10
C ASP A 95 -15.51 16.64 -8.55
N ILE A 96 -14.74 17.28 -9.42
CA ILE A 96 -13.80 18.34 -9.04
C ILE A 96 -14.55 19.55 -8.48
N GLY A 97 -15.65 19.95 -9.11
CA GLY A 97 -16.52 21.02 -8.62
C GLY A 97 -17.01 20.73 -7.21
N PHE A 98 -17.45 19.49 -6.95
CA PHE A 98 -17.84 19.05 -5.61
C PHE A 98 -16.67 19.09 -4.62
N LEU A 99 -15.50 18.54 -4.95
CA LEU A 99 -14.33 18.55 -4.06
C LEU A 99 -13.88 19.97 -3.71
N ARG A 100 -13.97 20.93 -4.65
CA ARG A 100 -13.70 22.35 -4.37
C ARG A 100 -14.62 22.93 -3.30
N THR A 101 -15.87 22.46 -3.20
CA THR A 101 -16.79 22.89 -2.11
C THR A 101 -16.40 22.35 -0.73
N ARG A 102 -15.43 21.43 -0.65
CA ARG A 102 -14.90 20.88 0.61
C ARG A 102 -13.60 21.55 1.06
N VAL A 103 -13.04 22.46 0.26
CA VAL A 103 -11.86 23.25 0.63
C VAL A 103 -12.25 24.26 1.69
N CYS A 104 -11.56 24.27 2.84
CA CYS A 104 -11.91 25.16 3.93
C CYS A 104 -11.62 26.63 3.61
N ASN A 105 -12.39 27.53 4.24
CA ASN A 105 -12.23 28.99 4.17
C ASN A 105 -12.35 29.62 2.76
N VAL A 106 -12.93 28.91 1.79
CA VAL A 106 -13.16 29.44 0.43
C VAL A 106 -14.52 30.15 0.31
N SER A 107 -15.48 29.86 1.19
CA SER A 107 -16.79 30.52 1.23
C SER A 107 -17.43 30.38 2.62
N ASP A 108 -18.49 31.14 2.92
CA ASP A 108 -19.23 31.05 4.19
C ASP A 108 -19.88 29.67 4.44
N ARG A 109 -20.09 28.89 3.37
CA ARG A 109 -20.63 27.51 3.44
C ARG A 109 -19.52 26.45 3.41
N ALA A 110 -18.26 26.85 3.31
CA ALA A 110 -17.14 25.92 3.33
C ALA A 110 -16.94 25.36 4.74
N PRO A 111 -16.38 24.14 4.86
CA PRO A 111 -15.95 23.62 6.15
C PRO A 111 -14.94 24.56 6.81
N ASP A 112 -14.98 24.65 8.14
CA ASP A 112 -14.04 25.46 8.91
C ASP A 112 -13.16 24.55 9.79
N ILE A 113 -11.84 24.62 9.56
CA ILE A 113 -10.84 23.85 10.30
C ILE A 113 -10.71 24.31 11.76
N THR A 114 -11.13 25.53 12.07
CA THR A 114 -11.11 26.09 13.43
C THR A 114 -12.32 25.68 14.26
N SER A 115 -13.38 25.18 13.61
CA SER A 115 -14.57 24.67 14.30
C SER A 115 -14.23 23.55 15.28
N SER A 116 -15.00 23.47 16.38
CA SER A 116 -14.81 22.48 17.43
C SER A 116 -14.85 21.04 16.91
N ALA A 117 -15.61 20.78 15.83
CA ALA A 117 -15.74 19.46 15.21
C ALA A 117 -14.44 18.93 14.59
N PHE A 118 -13.57 19.82 14.07
CA PHE A 118 -12.27 19.44 13.50
C PHE A 118 -11.11 19.71 14.46
N ARG A 119 -11.39 20.26 15.65
CA ARG A 119 -10.35 20.59 16.61
C ARG A 119 -9.68 19.33 17.13
N ASN A 120 -8.34 19.35 17.15
CA ASN A 120 -7.50 18.22 17.57
C ASN A 120 -7.69 16.93 16.74
N VAL A 121 -8.37 17.01 15.59
CA VAL A 121 -8.47 15.91 14.64
C VAL A 121 -7.19 15.89 13.80
N SER A 122 -6.56 14.72 13.72
CA SER A 122 -5.27 14.55 13.04
C SER A 122 -5.37 14.81 11.53
N VAL A 123 -4.65 15.80 11.01
CA VAL A 123 -4.61 16.10 9.56
C VAL A 123 -3.83 15.02 8.82
N ILE A 124 -4.38 14.51 7.73
CA ILE A 124 -3.64 13.60 6.84
C ILE A 124 -2.83 14.45 5.85
N THR A 125 -1.53 14.20 5.73
CA THR A 125 -0.63 14.87 4.77
C THR A 125 0.31 13.88 4.09
N GLY A 126 0.86 14.24 2.93
CA GLY A 126 1.71 13.35 2.13
C GLY A 126 3.18 13.26 2.57
N LEU A 127 3.68 14.18 3.42
CA LEU A 127 5.11 14.24 3.78
C LEU A 127 5.33 14.27 5.28
N ASN A 128 6.41 13.60 5.74
CA ASN A 128 6.81 13.60 7.15
C ASN A 128 7.14 15.00 7.65
N VAL A 129 7.80 15.84 6.85
CA VAL A 129 8.17 17.21 7.24
C VAL A 129 6.94 18.08 7.55
N HIS A 130 5.86 17.93 6.79
CA HIS A 130 4.60 18.66 7.04
C HIS A 130 3.87 18.10 8.24
N LYS A 131 3.84 16.77 8.37
CA LYS A 131 3.28 16.11 9.56
C LYS A 131 4.00 16.57 10.83
N ASP A 132 5.33 16.65 10.80
CA ASP A 132 6.13 17.13 11.94
C ASP A 132 5.79 18.60 12.28
N GLU A 133 5.65 19.46 11.28
CA GLU A 133 5.32 20.87 11.50
C GLU A 133 3.89 21.08 12.00
N PHE A 134 2.90 20.37 11.43
CA PHE A 134 1.53 20.37 11.95
C PHE A 134 1.46 19.88 13.41
N ASN A 135 2.23 18.85 13.76
CA ASN A 135 2.33 18.35 15.12
C ASN A 135 2.99 19.35 16.08
N ARG A 136 4.00 20.09 15.61
CA ARG A 136 4.64 21.17 16.38
C ARG A 136 3.65 22.30 16.66
N ILE A 137 3.02 22.84 15.62
CA ILE A 137 2.03 23.93 15.73
C ILE A 137 0.83 23.49 16.57
N GLY A 138 0.31 22.28 16.31
CA GLY A 138 -0.82 21.71 17.03
C GLY A 138 -0.55 21.55 18.52
N SER A 139 0.66 21.09 18.89
CA SER A 139 1.07 20.95 20.29
C SER A 139 1.16 22.30 21.01
N SER A 140 1.83 23.29 20.39
CA SER A 140 1.94 24.64 20.97
C SER A 140 0.58 25.29 21.18
N ARG A 141 -0.29 25.20 20.16
CA ARG A 141 -1.66 25.71 20.19
C ARG A 141 -2.49 25.04 21.28
N PHE A 142 -2.43 23.71 21.40
CA PHE A 142 -3.17 22.95 22.41
C PHE A 142 -2.76 23.37 23.83
N ALA A 143 -1.47 23.55 24.07
CA ALA A 143 -0.97 24.01 25.38
C ALA A 143 -1.52 25.41 25.73
N VAL A 144 -1.46 26.36 24.79
CA VAL A 144 -2.00 27.72 24.97
C VAL A 144 -3.50 27.68 25.26
N GLU A 145 -4.29 26.96 24.48
CA GLU A 145 -5.75 26.90 24.66
C GLU A 145 -6.19 26.21 25.94
N THR A 146 -5.39 25.29 26.46
CA THR A 146 -5.67 24.59 27.72
C THR A 146 -5.02 25.28 28.92
N GLY A 147 -4.34 26.42 28.73
CA GLY A 147 -3.62 27.12 29.81
C GLY A 147 -2.48 26.32 30.41
N GLN A 148 -1.90 25.37 29.65
CA GLN A 148 -0.81 24.50 30.08
C GLN A 148 0.52 24.92 29.43
N VAL A 149 1.63 24.45 29.99
CA VAL A 149 2.97 24.59 29.43
C VAL A 149 3.46 23.24 28.93
N LEU A 150 4.09 23.21 27.75
CA LEU A 150 4.74 22.01 27.25
C LEU A 150 6.00 21.72 28.09
N THR A 151 6.09 20.50 28.61
CA THR A 151 7.26 20.01 29.33
C THR A 151 8.14 19.23 28.36
N ASP A 152 9.41 19.64 28.26
CA ASP A 152 10.39 19.00 27.38
C ASP A 152 11.10 17.83 28.07
N PHE A 153 11.13 16.70 27.37
CA PHE A 153 11.88 15.50 27.74
C PHE A 153 12.89 15.17 26.65
N TYR A 154 14.14 15.00 27.04
CA TYR A 154 15.26 14.83 26.13
C TYR A 154 15.67 13.36 26.04
N SER A 155 16.11 12.92 24.87
CA SER A 155 16.59 11.54 24.68
C SER A 155 18.00 11.36 25.25
N ASP A 156 18.31 10.14 25.71
CA ASP A 156 19.69 9.72 25.98
C ASP A 156 20.27 9.13 24.69
N ASN A 157 21.34 9.74 24.16
CA ASN A 157 22.00 9.25 22.94
C ASN A 157 23.41 8.74 23.26
N THR A 158 23.76 7.60 22.70
CA THR A 158 25.13 7.05 22.68
C THR A 158 25.57 6.79 21.24
N ILE A 159 26.87 6.89 20.96
CA ILE A 159 27.37 6.58 19.60
C ILE A 159 27.30 5.07 19.40
N SER A 160 26.71 4.63 18.29
CA SER A 160 26.80 3.24 17.88
C SER A 160 28.16 3.02 17.23
N GLU A 161 29.01 2.18 17.81
CA GLU A 161 30.21 1.73 17.10
C GLU A 161 29.74 1.00 15.83
N ALA A 162 30.09 1.55 14.67
CA ALA A 162 29.95 0.81 13.44
C ALA A 162 30.86 -0.41 13.55
N LEU A 163 30.31 -1.61 13.43
CA LEU A 163 31.07 -2.81 13.12
C LEU A 163 31.62 -2.63 11.69
N THR A 164 32.71 -1.87 11.56
CA THR A 164 33.51 -1.90 10.34
C THR A 164 34.12 -3.29 10.25
N THR A 165 33.56 -4.11 9.37
CA THR A 165 34.11 -5.39 8.92
C THR A 165 35.39 -5.14 8.13
N THR A 166 36.45 -4.71 8.82
CA THR A 166 37.83 -4.86 8.37
C THR A 166 38.66 -5.11 9.61
N ALA A 167 38.96 -6.39 9.85
CA ALA A 167 39.87 -6.83 10.89
C ALA A 167 41.29 -6.33 10.58
N ARG A 168 41.62 -5.09 10.97
CA ARG A 168 43.01 -4.56 10.96
C ARG A 168 43.17 -3.19 11.66
N SER A 169 42.59 -2.97 12.83
CA SER A 169 43.21 -2.07 13.83
C SER A 169 42.64 -2.29 15.23
N ARG A 170 43.28 -3.17 16.02
CA ARG A 170 43.16 -3.11 17.49
C ARG A 170 44.08 -2.00 17.98
N LYS A 171 43.55 -0.79 18.12
CA LYS A 171 44.16 0.26 18.96
C LYS A 171 43.04 0.92 19.77
N GLN A 172 43.18 0.77 21.09
CA GLN A 172 42.48 1.44 22.20
C GLN A 172 41.20 2.22 21.84
N HIS A 173 40.06 1.62 22.18
CA HIS A 173 38.74 2.25 22.16
C HIS A 173 38.69 3.35 23.24
N ASN A 174 38.95 4.60 22.84
CA ASN A 174 38.36 5.73 23.54
C ASN A 174 36.87 5.75 23.14
N THR A 175 35.98 5.57 24.12
CA THR A 175 34.55 5.84 23.94
C THR A 175 34.41 7.25 23.38
N CYS A 176 34.10 7.37 22.08
CA CYS A 176 33.88 8.66 21.46
C CYS A 176 32.58 9.21 22.04
N SER A 177 32.69 10.00 23.12
CA SER A 177 31.52 10.58 23.75
C SER A 177 30.92 11.63 22.81
N LEU A 178 29.61 11.56 22.58
CA LEU A 178 28.91 12.53 21.76
C LEU A 178 29.13 13.93 22.35
N SER A 179 29.63 14.89 21.55
CA SER A 179 29.91 16.24 22.05
C SER A 179 28.61 16.94 22.48
N ALA A 180 28.68 17.85 23.45
CA ALA A 180 27.50 18.60 23.91
C ALA A 180 26.83 19.40 22.78
N ARG A 181 27.62 19.92 21.83
CA ARG A 181 27.11 20.58 20.62
C ARG A 181 26.31 19.62 19.74
N MET A 182 26.87 18.43 19.47
CA MET A 182 26.19 17.43 18.63
C MET A 182 24.91 16.92 19.29
N GLN A 183 24.94 16.69 20.60
CA GLN A 183 23.75 16.28 21.36
C GLN A 183 22.61 17.30 21.24
N ARG A 184 22.91 18.61 21.34
CA ARG A 184 21.91 19.67 21.14
C ARG A 184 21.32 19.65 19.73
N LEU A 185 22.16 19.46 18.71
CA LEU A 185 21.69 19.33 17.33
C LEU A 185 20.75 18.13 17.17
N LEU A 186 21.06 16.99 17.80
CA LEU A 186 20.23 15.79 17.75
C LEU A 186 18.90 15.93 18.52
N TRP A 187 18.85 16.78 19.56
CA TRP A 187 17.61 17.10 20.27
C TRP A 187 16.69 18.03 19.47
N GLU A 188 17.26 18.97 18.70
CA GLU A 188 16.49 19.90 17.85
C GLU A 188 16.22 19.36 16.44
N ALA A 189 16.83 18.23 16.06
CA ALA A 189 16.59 17.57 14.78
C ALA A 189 15.12 17.19 14.60
N ARG A 190 14.59 17.33 13.37
CA ARG A 190 13.21 16.96 13.06
C ARG A 190 13.06 15.45 13.12
N LEU A 191 11.82 15.01 13.27
CA LEU A 191 11.53 13.59 13.33
C LEU A 191 11.80 12.89 11.99
N SER A 192 11.56 13.60 10.88
CA SER A 192 11.92 13.19 9.53
C SER A 192 13.42 13.00 9.30
N ASP A 193 14.29 13.54 10.15
CA ASP A 193 15.73 13.56 9.93
C ASP A 193 16.42 12.28 10.42
N ASN A 194 15.65 11.28 10.87
CA ASN A 194 16.19 9.96 11.22
C ASN A 194 15.35 8.82 10.66
N ASN A 195 16.00 7.69 10.35
CA ASN A 195 15.38 6.56 9.66
C ASN A 195 14.25 5.83 10.42
N LYS A 196 14.17 5.95 11.75
CA LYS A 196 13.12 5.31 12.57
C LYS A 196 12.04 6.26 13.06
N HIS A 197 12.17 7.56 12.80
CA HIS A 197 11.24 8.58 13.25
C HIS A 197 11.04 8.56 14.78
N ILE A 198 12.15 8.55 15.53
CA ILE A 198 12.17 8.65 17.02
C ILE A 198 12.62 10.05 17.42
N LEU A 199 11.89 10.73 18.32
CA LEU A 199 12.16 12.13 18.70
C LEU A 199 13.40 12.27 19.59
N GLY A 200 14.23 13.28 19.32
CA GLY A 200 15.32 13.68 20.21
C GLY A 200 14.81 14.49 21.42
N LYS A 201 13.85 15.38 21.19
CA LYS A 201 13.12 16.14 22.22
C LYS A 201 11.63 15.88 22.09
N LEU A 202 10.98 15.51 23.18
CA LEU A 202 9.56 15.23 23.27
C LEU A 202 8.90 16.25 24.19
N SER A 203 8.04 17.10 23.63
CA SER A 203 7.36 18.18 24.35
C SER A 203 5.90 17.78 24.63
N LEU A 204 5.51 17.63 25.90
CA LEU A 204 4.20 17.08 26.30
C LEU A 204 3.46 17.96 27.32
N CYS A 205 2.14 17.87 27.32
CA CYS A 205 1.27 18.32 28.40
C CYS A 205 0.13 17.31 28.62
N LYS A 206 -0.60 17.40 29.73
CA LYS A 206 -1.69 16.46 30.01
C LYS A 206 -2.82 16.68 29.00
N GLY A 207 -3.44 15.58 28.57
CA GLY A 207 -4.50 15.55 27.55
C GLY A 207 -4.02 15.67 26.11
N LEU A 208 -2.72 15.87 25.86
CA LEU A 208 -2.19 16.04 24.50
C LEU A 208 -2.47 14.79 23.65
N PRO A 209 -3.07 14.92 22.45
CA PRO A 209 -3.24 13.80 21.52
C PRO A 209 -1.89 13.25 21.04
N VAL A 210 -1.72 11.94 21.15
CA VAL A 210 -0.50 11.22 20.79
C VAL A 210 -0.81 9.92 20.05
N MET A 211 0.18 9.39 19.33
CA MET A 211 0.12 8.10 18.64
C MET A 211 1.35 7.26 19.01
N ILE A 212 1.13 5.99 19.33
CA ILE A 212 2.18 5.02 19.67
C ILE A 212 2.93 4.60 18.41
N ARG A 213 4.27 4.50 18.48
CA ARG A 213 5.13 4.17 17.33
C ARG A 213 5.83 2.82 17.40
N LEU A 214 5.67 2.10 18.50
CA LEU A 214 6.21 0.75 18.67
C LEU A 214 5.12 -0.28 18.94
N ASN A 215 5.39 -1.54 18.61
CA ASN A 215 4.58 -2.67 19.07
C ASN A 215 5.23 -3.18 20.36
N ALA A 216 4.68 -2.82 21.51
CA ALA A 216 5.23 -3.23 22.81
C ALA A 216 4.53 -4.48 23.34
N ALA A 217 3.19 -4.45 23.28
CA ALA A 217 2.30 -5.48 23.81
C ALA A 217 0.97 -5.41 23.04
N THR A 218 0.85 -6.19 21.96
CA THR A 218 -0.35 -6.22 21.09
C THR A 218 -1.59 -6.64 21.85
N GLU A 219 -1.41 -7.57 22.79
CA GLU A 219 -2.41 -8.07 23.71
C GLU A 219 -2.90 -7.02 24.72
N LEU A 220 -2.18 -5.92 24.92
CA LEU A 220 -2.60 -4.78 25.74
C LEU A 220 -2.95 -3.55 24.89
N CYS A 221 -3.19 -3.76 23.59
CA CYS A 221 -3.45 -2.72 22.61
C CYS A 221 -2.32 -1.67 22.51
N ILE A 222 -1.10 -2.00 22.95
CA ILE A 222 0.08 -1.14 22.82
C ILE A 222 0.74 -1.43 21.48
N THR A 223 0.12 -0.91 20.42
CA THR A 223 0.51 -1.16 19.03
C THR A 223 0.87 0.12 18.29
N LYS A 224 1.73 -0.04 17.29
CA LYS A 224 2.10 1.04 16.39
C LYS A 224 0.87 1.53 15.64
N GLY A 225 0.55 2.81 15.79
CA GLY A 225 -0.62 3.45 15.20
C GLY A 225 -1.83 3.55 16.14
N GLN A 226 -1.76 2.97 17.35
CA GLN A 226 -2.77 3.20 18.38
C GLN A 226 -2.73 4.66 18.82
N GLU A 227 -3.92 5.27 18.86
CA GLU A 227 -4.11 6.67 19.24
C GLU A 227 -4.48 6.76 20.72
N GLY A 228 -4.14 7.88 21.34
CA GLY A 228 -4.48 8.14 22.73
C GLY A 228 -4.20 9.58 23.14
N THR A 229 -4.36 9.85 24.42
CA THR A 229 -4.06 11.14 25.03
C THR A 229 -3.12 10.95 26.21
N VAL A 230 -2.18 11.88 26.39
CA VAL A 230 -1.27 11.88 27.55
C VAL A 230 -2.08 11.96 28.85
N TYR A 231 -1.95 10.98 29.73
CA TYR A 231 -2.61 10.96 31.03
C TYR A 231 -1.70 11.56 32.12
N SER A 232 -0.50 11.02 32.26
CA SER A 232 0.52 11.47 33.21
C SER A 232 1.89 10.92 32.80
N TRP A 233 2.95 11.25 33.53
CA TRP A 233 4.29 10.72 33.31
C TRP A 233 5.10 10.68 34.59
N VAL A 234 6.17 9.90 34.56
CA VAL A 234 7.26 9.90 35.54
C VAL A 234 8.51 10.44 34.84
N GLU A 235 9.11 11.46 35.43
CA GLU A 235 10.36 12.05 34.96
C GLU A 235 11.57 11.40 35.63
N GLY A 236 12.70 11.42 34.93
CA GLY A 236 13.99 11.00 35.44
C GLY A 236 15.11 11.96 35.05
N ILE A 237 16.34 11.63 35.45
CA ILE A 237 17.55 12.38 35.10
C ILE A 237 18.39 11.53 34.16
N GLY A 238 18.67 12.06 32.97
CA GLY A 238 19.46 11.41 31.94
C GLY A 238 20.96 11.45 32.19
N ASN A 239 21.74 10.83 31.30
CA ASN A 239 23.18 10.66 31.46
C ASN A 239 24.00 11.96 31.46
N ARG A 240 23.41 13.08 31.03
CA ARG A 240 24.02 14.42 31.00
C ARG A 240 23.28 15.40 31.92
N GLY A 241 22.48 14.91 32.86
CA GLY A 241 21.71 15.75 33.79
C GLY A 241 20.45 16.39 33.19
N GLN A 242 20.08 16.02 31.96
CA GLN A 242 18.87 16.49 31.30
C GLN A 242 17.62 15.76 31.80
N ARG A 243 16.46 16.41 31.74
CA ARG A 243 15.17 15.78 32.06
C ARG A 243 14.83 14.71 31.01
N VAL A 244 14.59 13.48 31.44
CA VAL A 244 14.19 12.36 30.57
C VAL A 244 12.80 11.84 30.96
N LEU A 245 12.12 11.20 30.01
CA LEU A 245 10.82 10.58 30.23
C LEU A 245 11.03 9.09 30.55
N GLU A 246 10.86 8.70 31.82
CA GLU A 246 11.05 7.31 32.23
C GLU A 246 9.84 6.45 31.89
N THR A 247 8.65 6.95 32.21
CA THR A 247 7.40 6.26 31.91
C THR A 247 6.33 7.28 31.53
N LEU A 248 5.68 7.05 30.41
CA LEU A 248 4.54 7.82 29.94
C LEU A 248 3.27 6.99 30.12
N PHE A 249 2.27 7.55 30.77
CA PHE A 249 0.94 6.94 30.84
C PHE A 249 0.06 7.56 29.75
N VAL A 250 -0.46 6.71 28.86
CA VAL A 250 -1.33 7.12 27.75
C VAL A 250 -2.70 6.50 27.93
N ARG A 251 -3.75 7.32 27.88
CA ARG A 251 -5.13 6.83 27.78
C ARG A 251 -5.44 6.51 26.31
N LEU A 252 -5.71 5.25 26.01
CA LEU A 252 -6.01 4.79 24.65
C LEU A 252 -7.39 5.29 24.19
N SER A 253 -7.46 5.73 22.93
CA SER A 253 -8.69 6.14 22.27
C SER A 253 -9.32 4.95 21.54
N ASN A 254 -10.53 4.55 21.95
CA ASN A 254 -11.29 3.44 21.35
C ASN A 254 -10.44 2.18 21.07
N PRO A 255 -9.73 1.63 22.06
CA PRO A 255 -8.96 0.42 21.85
C PRO A 255 -9.88 -0.74 21.44
N PRO A 256 -9.37 -1.74 20.69
CA PRO A 256 -10.17 -2.91 20.29
C PRO A 256 -10.80 -3.67 21.46
N LYS A 257 -10.15 -3.63 22.63
CA LYS A 257 -10.68 -4.13 23.89
C LYS A 257 -10.31 -3.19 25.02
N ASP A 258 -11.11 -3.21 26.07
CA ASP A 258 -10.76 -2.49 27.28
C ASP A 258 -9.54 -3.13 27.95
N VAL A 259 -8.62 -2.28 28.38
CA VAL A 259 -7.37 -2.64 29.05
C VAL A 259 -7.41 -2.03 30.44
N SER A 260 -7.09 -2.82 31.46
CA SER A 260 -7.03 -2.35 32.84
C SER A 260 -5.78 -2.88 33.51
N PHE A 261 -5.13 -2.05 34.29
CA PHE A 261 -4.02 -2.41 35.17
C PHE A 261 -4.38 -2.03 36.60
N ASP A 262 -3.83 -2.77 37.55
CA ASP A 262 -4.00 -2.45 38.96
C ASP A 262 -3.51 -1.02 39.24
N ASN A 263 -4.35 -0.22 39.91
CA ASN A 263 -4.10 1.18 40.26
C ASN A 263 -4.02 2.17 39.08
N LEU A 264 -4.40 1.78 37.87
CA LEU A 264 -4.57 2.69 36.74
C LEU A 264 -6.05 2.77 36.32
N PRO A 265 -6.52 3.93 35.84
CA PRO A 265 -7.84 4.01 35.25
C PRO A 265 -7.97 3.11 34.02
N PRO A 266 -9.20 2.72 33.62
CA PRO A 266 -9.44 1.98 32.40
C PRO A 266 -8.78 2.64 31.19
N ASN A 267 -8.21 1.80 30.32
CA ASN A 267 -7.54 2.14 29.08
C ASN A 267 -6.29 3.03 29.25
N VAL A 268 -5.74 3.15 30.46
CA VAL A 268 -4.46 3.83 30.68
C VAL A 268 -3.32 2.81 30.68
N VAL A 269 -2.38 2.95 29.76
CA VAL A 269 -1.26 2.03 29.58
C VAL A 269 0.08 2.73 29.85
N PRO A 270 1.05 2.05 30.51
CA PRO A 270 2.40 2.56 30.68
C PRO A 270 3.25 2.30 29.43
N LEU A 271 4.01 3.31 29.01
CA LEU A 271 5.02 3.23 27.95
C LEU A 271 6.37 3.62 28.53
N THR A 272 7.32 2.69 28.50
CA THR A 272 8.69 2.92 28.97
C THR A 272 9.61 3.28 27.81
N ARG A 273 10.74 3.90 28.13
CA ARG A 273 11.76 4.22 27.11
C ARG A 273 12.38 2.95 26.54
N THR A 274 12.53 2.93 25.22
CA THR A 274 13.23 1.86 24.48
C THR A 274 14.51 2.42 23.90
N SER A 275 15.51 1.55 23.71
CA SER A 275 16.81 1.91 23.14
C SER A 275 16.90 1.38 21.71
N SER A 276 16.97 2.28 20.75
CA SER A 276 16.90 1.98 19.32
C SER A 276 18.08 2.58 18.57
N ALA A 277 18.83 1.72 17.85
CA ALA A 277 19.85 2.17 16.90
C ALA A 277 19.19 2.89 15.72
N ILE A 278 19.62 4.13 15.44
CA ILE A 278 19.10 4.99 14.40
C ILE A 278 20.24 5.68 13.64
N THR A 279 19.96 6.05 12.39
CA THR A 279 20.83 6.91 11.59
C THR A 279 20.15 8.27 11.47
N CYS A 280 20.83 9.31 11.90
CA CYS A 280 20.35 10.70 11.84
C CYS A 280 21.12 11.46 10.77
N SER A 281 20.40 12.20 9.93
CA SER A 281 20.95 13.21 9.02
C SER A 281 21.28 14.48 9.80
N LEU A 282 22.43 15.07 9.50
CA LEU A 282 22.92 16.30 10.10
C LEU A 282 22.73 17.49 9.13
N PRO A 283 22.76 18.74 9.62
CA PRO A 283 22.57 19.93 8.78
C PRO A 283 23.63 20.14 7.69
N ASP A 284 24.76 19.43 7.76
CA ASP A 284 25.84 19.44 6.78
C ASP A 284 25.72 18.26 5.77
N ASP A 285 24.53 17.67 5.67
CA ASP A 285 24.20 16.49 4.87
C ASP A 285 24.97 15.20 5.23
N SER A 286 25.79 15.24 6.28
CA SER A 286 26.42 14.03 6.82
C SER A 286 25.43 13.20 7.64
N SER A 287 25.75 11.93 7.87
CA SER A 287 24.91 11.03 8.69
C SER A 287 25.68 10.46 9.87
N ILE A 288 25.03 10.36 11.03
CA ILE A 288 25.58 9.75 12.23
C ILE A 288 24.70 8.60 12.71
N SER A 289 25.34 7.48 13.08
CA SER A 289 24.66 6.34 13.71
C SER A 289 24.78 6.44 15.23
N ILE A 290 23.63 6.46 15.90
CA ILE A 290 23.52 6.55 17.36
C ILE A 290 22.53 5.52 17.87
N ASN A 291 22.68 5.15 19.14
CA ASN A 291 21.63 4.50 19.88
C ASN A 291 20.86 5.55 20.68
N ARG A 292 19.55 5.66 20.43
CA ARG A 292 18.67 6.65 21.06
C ARG A 292 17.74 5.94 22.04
N SER A 293 17.76 6.37 23.29
CA SER A 293 16.79 5.95 24.31
C SER A 293 15.74 7.03 24.51
N GLN A 294 14.48 6.70 24.19
CA GLN A 294 13.32 7.58 24.31
C GLN A 294 12.02 6.74 24.32
N VAL A 295 10.93 7.28 24.86
CA VAL A 295 9.59 6.72 24.65
C VAL A 295 9.15 6.96 23.19
N GLU A 296 8.82 5.89 22.45
CA GLU A 296 8.48 5.97 21.02
C GLU A 296 7.00 6.33 20.80
N ILE A 297 6.69 7.61 20.96
CA ILE A 297 5.40 8.22 20.62
C ILE A 297 5.60 9.49 19.78
N ILE A 298 4.53 9.93 19.11
CA ILE A 298 4.48 11.22 18.42
C ILE A 298 3.20 11.97 18.79
N PRO A 299 3.19 13.32 18.79
CA PRO A 299 1.93 14.06 18.79
C PRO A 299 1.06 13.65 17.59
N ASN A 300 -0.26 13.69 17.74
CA ASN A 300 -1.22 13.22 16.74
C ASN A 300 -2.19 14.33 16.29
N PHE A 301 -1.65 15.49 15.93
CA PHE A 301 -2.37 16.53 15.20
C PHE A 301 -2.22 16.39 13.68
N ALA A 302 -1.25 15.59 13.23
CA ALA A 302 -1.12 15.14 11.87
C ALA A 302 -0.50 13.74 11.78
N MET A 303 -0.87 13.02 10.72
CA MET A 303 -0.32 11.73 10.33
C MET A 303 -0.01 11.71 8.83
N THR A 304 0.89 10.85 8.41
CA THR A 304 1.08 10.63 6.97
C THR A 304 -0.04 9.77 6.39
N ASP A 305 -0.29 9.92 5.09
CA ASP A 305 -1.17 9.06 4.29
C ASP A 305 -0.93 7.55 4.48
N TYR A 306 0.34 7.09 4.50
CA TYR A 306 0.67 5.70 4.78
C TYR A 306 0.27 5.28 6.21
N CYS A 307 0.28 6.19 7.18
CA CYS A 307 -0.15 5.91 8.55
C CYS A 307 -1.68 5.98 8.72
N SER A 308 -2.41 6.58 7.79
CA SER A 308 -3.88 6.70 7.89
C SER A 308 -4.63 5.47 7.38
N GLN A 309 -3.94 4.55 6.69
CA GLN A 309 -4.55 3.40 6.03
C GLN A 309 -5.36 2.52 7.02
N GLY A 310 -6.53 2.04 6.59
CA GLY A 310 -7.33 1.06 7.31
C GLY A 310 -8.33 1.59 8.34
N LYS A 311 -8.41 2.91 8.58
CA LYS A 311 -9.38 3.50 9.54
C LYS A 311 -10.49 4.28 8.84
N THR A 312 -11.70 4.22 9.39
CA THR A 312 -12.81 5.11 9.02
C THR A 312 -12.79 6.35 9.92
N ARG A 313 -12.95 7.55 9.35
CA ARG A 313 -12.88 8.82 10.06
C ARG A 313 -14.16 9.61 9.90
N LEU A 314 -14.82 9.91 11.01
CA LEU A 314 -16.02 10.76 11.03
C LEU A 314 -15.70 12.20 10.62
N LYS A 315 -14.54 12.70 11.03
CA LYS A 315 -13.99 13.99 10.63
C LYS A 315 -12.59 13.75 10.04
N ASN A 316 -12.39 14.20 8.82
CA ASN A 316 -11.23 13.89 8.00
C ASN A 316 -10.68 15.17 7.33
N PRO A 317 -9.87 15.96 8.05
CA PRO A 317 -9.11 17.05 7.47
C PRO A 317 -7.89 16.50 6.71
N VAL A 318 -7.72 16.92 5.46
CA VAL A 318 -6.70 16.39 4.55
C VAL A 318 -5.96 17.52 3.82
N ASP A 319 -4.64 17.44 3.79
CA ASP A 319 -3.75 18.22 2.92
C ASP A 319 -3.35 17.38 1.70
N LEU A 320 -3.77 17.79 0.51
CA LEU A 320 -3.56 17.08 -0.76
C LEU A 320 -2.37 17.59 -1.59
N MET A 321 -1.71 18.68 -1.19
CA MET A 321 -0.72 19.37 -2.03
C MET A 321 0.43 18.44 -2.42
N ASN A 322 0.91 17.66 -1.45
CA ASN A 322 2.07 16.79 -1.60
C ASN A 322 1.73 15.31 -1.83
N CYS A 323 0.46 14.99 -1.97
CA CYS A 323 0.04 13.66 -2.39
C CYS A 323 0.39 13.49 -3.89
N ARG A 324 1.12 12.43 -4.24
CA ARG A 324 1.80 12.31 -5.54
C ARG A 324 0.99 11.62 -6.65
N SER A 325 -0.07 10.88 -6.30
CA SER A 325 -0.85 10.10 -7.28
C SER A 325 -2.35 10.08 -6.95
N HIS A 326 -3.16 9.61 -7.90
CA HIS A 326 -4.58 9.34 -7.67
C HIS A 326 -4.81 8.34 -6.54
N GLN A 327 -3.96 7.31 -6.41
CA GLN A 327 -4.08 6.31 -5.36
C GLN A 327 -3.91 6.94 -3.96
N LEU A 328 -2.99 7.91 -3.83
CA LEU A 328 -2.85 8.68 -2.59
C LEU A 328 -4.11 9.50 -2.31
N TYR A 329 -4.59 10.26 -3.30
CA TYR A 329 -5.81 11.08 -3.18
C TYR A 329 -7.01 10.22 -2.78
N TYR A 330 -7.20 9.09 -3.47
CA TYR A 330 -8.26 8.13 -3.19
C TYR A 330 -8.12 7.55 -1.79
N THR A 331 -6.92 7.10 -1.41
CA THR A 331 -6.68 6.52 -0.07
C THR A 331 -7.07 7.51 1.02
N VAL A 332 -6.52 8.72 1.01
CA VAL A 332 -6.73 9.69 2.10
C VAL A 332 -8.17 10.18 2.20
N LEU A 333 -8.86 10.33 1.07
CA LEU A 333 -10.25 10.78 1.03
C LEU A 333 -11.25 9.66 1.28
N SER A 334 -10.91 8.42 0.89
CA SER A 334 -11.77 7.27 1.12
C SER A 334 -11.99 7.02 2.61
N HIS A 335 -11.11 7.50 3.50
CA HIS A 335 -11.27 7.38 4.96
C HIS A 335 -12.49 8.13 5.50
N SER A 336 -12.99 9.15 4.81
CA SER A 336 -14.13 9.93 5.27
C SER A 336 -15.42 9.10 5.33
N ALA A 337 -16.12 9.16 6.46
CA ALA A 337 -17.43 8.53 6.62
C ALA A 337 -18.56 9.31 5.92
N THR A 338 -18.44 10.64 5.82
CA THR A 338 -19.45 11.51 5.20
C THR A 338 -18.82 12.69 4.45
N ALA A 339 -19.58 13.28 3.53
CA ALA A 339 -19.22 14.49 2.81
C ALA A 339 -19.12 15.73 3.72
N GLU A 340 -19.90 15.77 4.80
CA GLU A 340 -19.82 16.84 5.80
C GLU A 340 -18.57 16.71 6.67
N GLY A 341 -18.16 15.48 6.97
CA GLY A 341 -16.94 15.20 7.72
C GLY A 341 -15.66 15.39 6.93
N THR A 342 -15.74 15.66 5.62
CA THR A 342 -14.58 15.80 4.75
C THR A 342 -14.19 17.27 4.60
N LEU A 343 -12.93 17.57 4.88
CA LEU A 343 -12.37 18.92 4.78
C LEU A 343 -11.02 18.86 4.06
N LEU A 344 -10.86 19.69 3.03
CA LEU A 344 -9.59 19.85 2.32
C LEU A 344 -8.92 21.15 2.76
N LEU A 345 -7.63 21.07 3.12
CA LEU A 345 -6.86 22.26 3.45
C LEU A 345 -6.45 23.00 2.17
N PRO A 346 -6.53 24.34 2.16
CA PRO A 346 -5.98 25.14 1.07
C PRO A 346 -4.45 25.12 1.12
N ASP A 347 -3.84 25.64 0.05
CA ASP A 347 -2.45 26.02 0.11
C ASP A 347 -2.31 27.27 1.01
N PHE A 348 -1.63 27.12 2.14
CA PHE A 348 -1.38 28.21 3.09
C PHE A 348 -0.17 29.07 2.71
N THR A 349 0.64 28.63 1.74
CA THR A 349 1.81 29.38 1.25
C THR A 349 1.43 30.37 0.15
N ASP A 350 0.47 30.00 -0.70
CA ASP A 350 -0.09 30.88 -1.73
C ASP A 350 -1.60 30.63 -1.89
N PRO A 351 -2.47 31.54 -1.40
CA PRO A 351 -3.92 31.43 -1.53
C PRO A 351 -4.43 31.39 -2.99
N ARG A 352 -3.59 31.74 -3.97
CA ARG A 352 -3.94 31.67 -5.40
C ARG A 352 -3.74 30.26 -5.97
N GLN A 353 -2.96 29.42 -5.29
CA GLN A 353 -2.78 28.04 -5.71
C GLN A 353 -4.01 27.19 -5.39
N PRO A 354 -4.35 26.24 -6.27
CA PRO A 354 -5.47 25.35 -6.01
C PRO A 354 -5.09 24.41 -4.86
N ALA A 355 -6.03 24.17 -3.94
CA ALA A 355 -5.85 23.25 -2.81
C ALA A 355 -5.47 21.80 -3.20
N PHE A 356 -5.69 21.43 -4.46
CA PHE A 356 -5.30 20.15 -5.02
C PHE A 356 -5.17 20.25 -6.54
N ASP A 357 -4.41 19.34 -7.16
CA ASP A 357 -4.23 19.30 -8.62
C ASP A 357 -5.22 18.32 -9.26
N PRO A 358 -6.22 18.79 -10.04
CA PRO A 358 -7.17 17.90 -10.71
C PRO A 358 -6.50 16.91 -11.67
N ARG A 359 -5.35 17.25 -12.27
CA ARG A 359 -4.65 16.36 -13.21
C ARG A 359 -4.19 15.06 -12.54
N LYS A 360 -4.00 15.06 -11.22
CA LYS A 360 -3.64 13.86 -10.46
C LYS A 360 -4.78 12.84 -10.40
N ILE A 361 -6.02 13.26 -10.58
CA ILE A 361 -7.23 12.41 -10.47
C ILE A 361 -8.04 12.37 -11.79
N GLN A 362 -7.46 12.87 -12.88
CA GLN A 362 -8.03 12.83 -14.23
C GLN A 362 -7.08 12.16 -15.23
N GLY A 363 -7.63 11.70 -16.35
CA GLY A 363 -6.85 11.18 -17.48
C GLY A 363 -6.51 9.68 -17.41
N GLY A 364 -7.19 8.92 -16.55
CA GLY A 364 -7.02 7.46 -16.42
C GLY A 364 -5.79 7.05 -15.61
N CYS A 365 -5.85 5.89 -14.98
CA CYS A 365 -4.72 5.27 -14.28
C CYS A 365 -3.73 4.65 -15.28
N SER A 366 -2.62 4.07 -14.79
CA SER A 366 -1.67 3.40 -15.67
C SER A 366 -2.33 2.22 -16.38
N GLY A 367 -1.95 1.95 -17.63
CA GLY A 367 -2.55 0.88 -18.44
C GLY A 367 -2.45 -0.49 -17.76
N HIS A 368 -1.37 -0.73 -17.01
CA HIS A 368 -1.17 -1.96 -16.24
C HIS A 368 -2.15 -2.09 -15.06
N LEU A 369 -2.30 -1.03 -14.26
CA LEU A 369 -3.26 -1.02 -13.16
C LEU A 369 -4.70 -1.15 -13.68
N TRP A 370 -4.99 -0.52 -14.81
CA TRP A 370 -6.29 -0.59 -15.45
C TRP A 370 -6.61 -2.00 -15.98
N GLN A 371 -5.63 -2.66 -16.61
CA GLN A 371 -5.74 -4.05 -17.05
C GLN A 371 -5.96 -5.00 -15.86
N GLU A 372 -5.24 -4.82 -14.74
CA GLU A 372 -5.47 -5.62 -13.52
C GLU A 372 -6.90 -5.50 -13.02
N PHE A 373 -7.48 -4.30 -12.96
CA PHE A 373 -8.89 -4.15 -12.57
C PHE A 373 -9.82 -4.93 -13.48
N ARG A 374 -9.63 -4.85 -14.80
CA ARG A 374 -10.45 -5.56 -15.79
C ARG A 374 -10.31 -7.08 -15.69
N GLU A 375 -9.11 -7.59 -15.46
CA GLU A 375 -8.87 -9.02 -15.23
C GLU A 375 -9.57 -9.49 -13.95
N LEU A 376 -9.45 -8.74 -12.85
CA LEU A 376 -10.11 -9.07 -11.57
C LEU A 376 -11.64 -9.09 -11.71
N GLU A 377 -12.23 -8.17 -12.49
CA GLU A 377 -13.67 -8.15 -12.80
C GLU A 377 -14.13 -9.39 -13.58
N LEU A 378 -13.34 -9.85 -14.56
CA LEU A 378 -13.62 -11.10 -15.28
C LEU A 378 -13.50 -12.32 -14.37
N LEU A 379 -12.50 -12.36 -13.49
CA LEU A 379 -12.32 -13.44 -12.51
C LEU A 379 -13.44 -13.46 -11.48
N ASP A 380 -13.90 -12.30 -10.99
CA ASP A 380 -15.06 -12.15 -10.09
C ASP A 380 -16.32 -12.74 -10.74
N HIS A 381 -16.57 -12.40 -12.00
CA HIS A 381 -17.71 -12.95 -12.73
C HIS A 381 -17.57 -14.45 -13.01
N THR A 382 -16.38 -14.92 -13.38
CA THR A 382 -16.11 -16.35 -13.58
C THR A 382 -16.33 -17.13 -12.28
N THR A 383 -15.89 -16.57 -11.15
CA THR A 383 -16.08 -17.13 -9.80
C THR A 383 -17.57 -17.20 -9.44
N LEU A 384 -18.36 -16.17 -9.77
CA LEU A 384 -19.81 -16.17 -9.58
C LEU A 384 -20.50 -17.28 -10.40
N LEU A 385 -20.12 -17.45 -11.67
CA LEU A 385 -20.68 -18.50 -12.52
C LEU A 385 -20.33 -19.89 -12.00
N LEU A 386 -19.09 -20.08 -11.51
CA LEU A 386 -18.64 -21.31 -10.87
C LEU A 386 -19.46 -21.59 -9.60
N TYR A 387 -19.63 -20.59 -8.74
CA TYR A 387 -20.43 -20.69 -7.51
C TYR A 387 -21.88 -21.12 -7.80
N ASN A 388 -22.48 -20.57 -8.85
CA ASN A 388 -23.84 -20.91 -9.27
C ASN A 388 -23.93 -22.22 -10.08
N ASN A 389 -22.81 -22.94 -10.28
CA ASN A 389 -22.72 -24.13 -11.15
C ASN A 389 -23.21 -23.88 -12.60
N THR A 390 -22.98 -22.66 -13.11
CA THR A 390 -23.37 -22.22 -14.46
C THR A 390 -22.19 -22.01 -15.40
N LEU A 391 -20.95 -22.13 -14.89
CA LEU A 391 -19.75 -22.02 -15.71
C LEU A 391 -19.63 -23.24 -16.63
N PRO A 392 -19.48 -23.07 -17.96
CA PRO A 392 -19.27 -24.18 -18.87
C PRO A 392 -18.00 -24.97 -18.56
N ALA A 393 -18.06 -26.30 -18.68
CA ALA A 393 -16.91 -27.18 -18.45
C ALA A 393 -15.71 -26.92 -19.38
N THR A 394 -15.92 -26.24 -20.51
CA THR A 394 -14.85 -25.82 -21.43
C THR A 394 -14.02 -24.66 -20.91
N VAL A 395 -14.48 -23.96 -19.87
CA VAL A 395 -13.76 -22.87 -19.23
C VAL A 395 -13.06 -23.40 -17.98
N PHE A 396 -11.76 -23.65 -18.10
CA PHE A 396 -10.89 -24.13 -17.03
C PHE A 396 -9.49 -23.54 -17.16
N GLY A 397 -8.69 -23.55 -16.09
CA GLY A 397 -7.30 -23.11 -16.15
C GLY A 397 -6.69 -23.00 -14.76
N GLU A 398 -5.45 -23.46 -14.61
CA GLU A 398 -4.69 -23.33 -13.36
C GLU A 398 -4.06 -21.95 -13.20
N ARG A 399 -3.92 -21.21 -14.31
CA ARG A 399 -3.40 -19.85 -14.36
C ARG A 399 -4.46 -18.90 -14.89
N ARG A 400 -4.36 -17.65 -14.44
CA ARG A 400 -5.23 -16.55 -14.84
C ARG A 400 -5.33 -16.42 -16.37
N TYR A 401 -4.20 -16.45 -17.07
CA TYR A 401 -4.15 -16.30 -18.53
C TYR A 401 -5.00 -17.36 -19.24
N ASP A 402 -4.82 -18.64 -18.91
CA ASP A 402 -5.54 -19.75 -19.53
C ASP A 402 -7.05 -19.67 -19.27
N LEU A 403 -7.41 -19.42 -18.00
CA LEU A 403 -8.80 -19.33 -17.57
C LEU A 403 -9.52 -18.18 -18.28
N LEU A 404 -8.93 -16.98 -18.27
CA LEU A 404 -9.53 -15.80 -18.89
C LEU A 404 -9.60 -15.92 -20.41
N THR A 405 -8.58 -16.48 -21.06
CA THR A 405 -8.58 -16.67 -22.51
C THR A 405 -9.68 -17.63 -22.94
N ARG A 406 -9.85 -18.75 -22.24
CA ARG A 406 -10.94 -19.71 -22.51
C ARG A 406 -12.31 -19.13 -22.18
N PHE A 407 -12.42 -18.37 -21.10
CA PHE A 407 -13.65 -17.65 -20.77
C PHE A 407 -14.03 -16.68 -21.91
N GLN A 408 -13.09 -15.84 -22.36
CA GLN A 408 -13.31 -14.92 -23.48
C GLN A 408 -13.62 -15.63 -24.80
N TYR A 409 -13.09 -16.83 -25.04
CA TYR A 409 -13.48 -17.64 -26.20
C TYR A 409 -14.95 -18.06 -26.12
N HIS A 410 -15.46 -18.35 -24.93
CA HIS A 410 -16.84 -18.73 -24.71
C HIS A 410 -17.83 -17.55 -24.79
N VAL A 411 -17.52 -16.41 -24.14
CA VAL A 411 -18.44 -15.26 -24.06
C VAL A 411 -18.19 -14.16 -25.09
N GLY A 412 -17.03 -14.19 -25.77
CA GLY A 412 -16.56 -13.15 -26.68
C GLY A 412 -15.72 -12.07 -25.99
N LYS A 413 -14.72 -11.54 -26.71
CA LYS A 413 -13.76 -10.54 -26.18
C LYS A 413 -14.38 -9.19 -25.78
N ALA A 414 -15.55 -8.87 -26.34
CA ALA A 414 -16.27 -7.64 -26.03
C ALA A 414 -17.27 -7.78 -24.86
N PHE A 415 -17.41 -8.98 -24.28
CA PHE A 415 -18.32 -9.21 -23.17
C PHE A 415 -17.86 -8.47 -21.91
N VAL A 416 -18.73 -7.63 -21.36
CA VAL A 416 -18.52 -6.93 -20.09
C VAL A 416 -19.51 -7.49 -19.07
N PRO A 417 -19.05 -8.04 -17.93
CA PRO A 417 -19.94 -8.49 -16.89
C PRO A 417 -20.89 -7.36 -16.40
N PRO A 418 -22.15 -7.67 -16.04
CA PRO A 418 -23.13 -6.64 -15.68
C PRO A 418 -22.76 -5.75 -14.48
N ALA A 419 -21.92 -6.27 -13.58
CA ALA A 419 -21.47 -5.57 -12.36
C ALA A 419 -20.30 -4.61 -12.57
N VAL A 420 -19.66 -4.62 -13.74
CA VAL A 420 -18.49 -3.77 -14.03
C VAL A 420 -18.88 -2.30 -14.03
N GLU A 421 -18.09 -1.48 -13.34
CA GLU A 421 -18.29 -0.03 -13.35
C GLU A 421 -18.02 0.56 -14.74
N ARG A 422 -18.86 1.51 -15.17
CA ARG A 422 -18.74 2.14 -16.50
C ARG A 422 -17.37 2.77 -16.76
N SER A 423 -16.67 3.19 -15.72
CA SER A 423 -15.33 3.80 -15.77
C SER A 423 -14.24 2.85 -16.25
N ILE A 424 -14.42 1.54 -16.10
CA ILE A 424 -13.46 0.50 -16.49
C ILE A 424 -14.02 -0.51 -17.50
N ALA A 425 -15.29 -0.35 -17.91
CA ALA A 425 -15.90 -1.15 -18.95
C ALA A 425 -15.09 -1.11 -20.26
N TRP A 426 -15.15 -2.19 -21.02
CA TRP A 426 -14.47 -2.35 -22.31
C TRP A 426 -15.46 -2.53 -23.46
N GLY A 427 -14.94 -2.56 -24.68
CA GLY A 427 -15.75 -2.79 -25.88
C GLY A 427 -14.96 -3.50 -26.97
N PRO A 428 -15.56 -3.67 -28.16
CA PRO A 428 -14.94 -4.40 -29.27
C PRO A 428 -13.60 -3.81 -29.75
N TYR A 429 -13.41 -2.50 -29.57
CA TYR A 429 -12.22 -1.77 -30.03
C TYR A 429 -11.12 -1.64 -28.95
N ASP A 430 -11.40 -2.05 -27.73
CA ASP A 430 -10.48 -2.01 -26.58
C ASP A 430 -10.83 -3.17 -25.62
N PRO A 431 -10.68 -4.44 -26.04
CA PRO A 431 -11.03 -5.57 -25.20
C PRO A 431 -10.00 -5.79 -24.08
N VAL A 432 -10.37 -6.58 -23.07
CA VAL A 432 -9.42 -7.03 -22.04
C VAL A 432 -8.40 -7.97 -22.67
N HIS A 433 -7.11 -7.75 -22.39
CA HIS A 433 -6.01 -8.58 -22.91
C HIS A 433 -5.33 -9.34 -21.77
N PRO A 434 -5.73 -10.59 -21.47
CA PRO A 434 -5.13 -11.37 -20.39
C PRO A 434 -3.61 -11.41 -20.51
N THR A 435 -2.92 -11.08 -19.42
CA THR A 435 -1.45 -11.04 -19.40
C THR A 435 -0.89 -12.44 -19.23
N ASP A 436 -0.11 -12.92 -20.19
CA ASP A 436 0.65 -14.16 -20.04
C ASP A 436 1.90 -13.92 -19.16
N CYS A 437 2.09 -14.79 -18.18
CA CYS A 437 3.23 -14.81 -17.27
C CYS A 437 3.83 -16.22 -17.22
N CYS A 438 3.75 -16.99 -18.31
CA CYS A 438 4.33 -18.33 -18.37
C CYS A 438 5.79 -18.32 -18.82
N GLU A 439 6.18 -17.33 -19.62
CA GLU A 439 7.54 -17.14 -20.12
C GLU A 439 8.33 -16.20 -19.19
N PHE A 440 9.04 -16.79 -18.22
CA PHE A 440 10.07 -16.08 -17.46
C PHE A 440 11.41 -16.76 -17.74
N GLU A 441 12.38 -16.01 -18.25
CA GLU A 441 13.75 -16.48 -18.42
C GLU A 441 14.52 -16.26 -17.10
N TRP A 442 15.04 -17.33 -16.50
CA TRP A 442 15.74 -17.29 -15.21
C TRP A 442 17.20 -17.71 -15.37
N ASP A 443 18.14 -16.96 -14.78
CA ASP A 443 19.48 -17.48 -14.53
C ASP A 443 19.47 -18.28 -13.22
N VAL A 444 19.39 -19.60 -13.32
CA VAL A 444 19.38 -20.51 -12.16
C VAL A 444 20.68 -20.40 -11.34
N LYS A 445 21.77 -19.89 -11.92
CA LYS A 445 23.07 -19.75 -11.22
C LYS A 445 23.08 -18.62 -10.19
N SER A 446 22.14 -17.68 -10.25
CA SER A 446 22.04 -16.55 -9.31
C SER A 446 21.10 -16.81 -8.13
N MET A 447 20.42 -17.96 -8.09
CA MET A 447 19.61 -18.36 -6.92
C MET A 447 20.46 -19.14 -5.91
N PRO A 448 20.63 -18.67 -4.66
CA PRO A 448 21.48 -19.32 -3.65
C PRO A 448 20.87 -20.60 -3.05
N HIS A 449 19.68 -21.00 -3.48
CA HIS A 449 19.00 -22.22 -3.03
C HIS A 449 18.46 -22.96 -4.25
N VAL A 450 19.03 -24.13 -4.53
CA VAL A 450 18.43 -25.10 -5.45
C VAL A 450 17.30 -25.79 -4.68
N PRO A 451 16.05 -25.82 -5.20
CA PRO A 451 15.00 -26.64 -4.60
C PRO A 451 15.44 -28.10 -4.56
N ALA A 452 15.40 -28.71 -3.37
CA ALA A 452 15.69 -30.14 -3.25
C ALA A 452 14.63 -30.93 -4.03
N GLY A 453 15.06 -31.59 -5.12
CA GLY A 453 14.20 -32.34 -6.04
C GLY A 453 14.74 -32.47 -7.46
N LEU A 454 15.63 -31.57 -7.89
CA LEU A 454 16.40 -31.73 -9.14
C LEU A 454 17.78 -32.35 -8.85
N ALA A 455 17.76 -33.57 -8.29
CA ALA A 455 18.93 -34.42 -8.42
C ALA A 455 18.94 -34.93 -9.87
N ARG A 456 19.96 -34.57 -10.65
CA ARG A 456 20.29 -35.33 -11.85
C ARG A 456 20.56 -36.76 -11.40
N ASP A 457 19.72 -37.70 -11.80
CA ASP A 457 20.04 -39.12 -11.72
C ASP A 457 21.35 -39.33 -12.47
N LYS A 458 22.39 -39.64 -11.70
CA LYS A 458 23.59 -40.26 -12.23
C LYS A 458 23.29 -41.75 -12.29
N ASN A 459 22.73 -42.21 -13.40
CA ASN A 459 22.92 -43.55 -13.94
C ASN A 459 22.09 -43.72 -15.22
N GLU A 460 22.71 -43.47 -16.36
CA GLU A 460 22.42 -44.24 -17.59
C GLU A 460 23.75 -44.37 -18.36
N ASP A 461 24.51 -45.42 -18.02
CA ASP A 461 25.37 -46.07 -19.00
C ASP A 461 24.46 -46.82 -19.97
N LEU A 462 24.54 -46.52 -21.27
CA LEU A 462 24.38 -47.49 -22.37
C LEU A 462 24.79 -46.85 -23.70
N HIS A 463 25.87 -47.37 -24.26
CA HIS A 463 26.34 -47.19 -25.64
C HIS A 463 25.22 -47.43 -26.67
N PRO A 464 25.26 -46.73 -27.84
CA PRO A 464 25.66 -47.45 -29.06
C PRO A 464 26.57 -46.61 -29.98
N THR A 465 27.75 -47.13 -30.33
CA THR A 465 28.08 -47.73 -31.65
C THR A 465 28.32 -46.70 -32.75
N VAL A 466 29.60 -46.42 -32.97
CA VAL A 466 30.14 -45.75 -34.16
C VAL A 466 30.02 -46.68 -35.36
N LEU A 467 29.50 -46.18 -36.48
CA LEU A 467 29.78 -46.72 -37.81
C LEU A 467 30.64 -45.73 -38.61
N HIS A 468 31.60 -46.33 -39.28
CA HIS A 468 32.84 -45.83 -39.85
C HIS A 468 32.72 -45.00 -41.15
N ARG A 469 33.83 -44.30 -41.46
CA ARG A 469 34.44 -44.00 -42.80
C ARG A 469 33.74 -42.95 -43.69
N ASP A 470 34.42 -42.05 -44.41
CA ASP A 470 35.81 -41.98 -44.90
C ASP A 470 36.28 -40.52 -45.13
N ASN A 471 37.58 -40.32 -44.93
CA ASN A 471 38.56 -39.43 -45.60
C ASN A 471 38.10 -38.16 -46.36
N GLN A 472 38.71 -37.00 -46.06
CA GLN A 472 39.95 -36.55 -46.75
C GLN A 472 40.47 -35.17 -46.25
N VAL A 473 41.77 -35.16 -45.91
CA VAL A 473 42.80 -34.12 -46.20
C VAL A 473 42.63 -32.74 -45.52
N LEU A 474 43.32 -32.47 -44.39
CA LEU A 474 44.71 -31.98 -44.23
C LEU A 474 44.96 -30.54 -44.71
N SER A 475 45.10 -29.60 -43.77
CA SER A 475 46.40 -28.98 -43.39
C SER A 475 46.16 -27.76 -42.50
N TYR A 476 46.61 -27.82 -41.24
CA TYR A 476 47.81 -27.14 -40.69
C TYR A 476 47.71 -25.60 -40.73
N GLY A 477 47.83 -24.87 -39.62
CA GLY A 477 48.17 -25.25 -38.26
C GLY A 477 48.44 -24.01 -37.41
N GLU A 478 48.41 -24.25 -36.10
CA GLU A 478 49.24 -23.62 -35.05
C GLU A 478 48.95 -22.15 -34.70
N GLY A 479 48.79 -21.77 -33.44
CA GLY A 479 49.22 -22.43 -32.21
C GLY A 479 49.88 -21.36 -31.34
N ALA A 480 49.36 -21.17 -30.13
CA ALA A 480 50.06 -20.46 -29.06
C ALA A 480 51.43 -21.14 -28.81
N PRO A 481 52.40 -20.51 -28.10
CA PRO A 481 52.32 -20.64 -26.64
C PRO A 481 53.05 -19.57 -25.77
N MET A 482 52.67 -19.62 -24.49
CA MET A 482 53.51 -19.58 -23.28
C MET A 482 53.99 -18.28 -22.61
N ASP A 483 53.53 -18.16 -21.36
CA ASP A 483 54.21 -17.81 -20.10
C ASP A 483 55.62 -17.18 -20.14
N LYS A 484 55.81 -16.12 -19.33
CA LYS A 484 56.55 -16.17 -18.05
C LYS A 484 56.91 -14.78 -17.48
N HIS A 485 56.81 -14.70 -16.15
CA HIS A 485 57.57 -13.86 -15.20
C HIS A 485 57.32 -12.34 -15.05
N ALA A 486 56.95 -12.02 -13.80
CA ALA A 486 57.22 -10.84 -12.95
C ALA A 486 58.17 -9.73 -13.46
N VAL A 487 57.88 -8.48 -13.05
CA VAL A 487 58.80 -7.56 -12.32
C VAL A 487 58.11 -6.21 -12.00
N ALA A 488 58.26 -5.80 -10.75
CA ALA A 488 58.32 -4.45 -10.13
C ALA A 488 57.53 -3.23 -10.67
N ALA A 489 56.92 -2.51 -9.72
CA ALA A 489 56.58 -1.08 -9.79
C ALA A 489 57.86 -0.20 -9.87
N PRO A 490 57.78 1.10 -10.29
CA PRO A 490 57.40 2.15 -9.32
C PRO A 490 56.72 3.43 -9.89
N SER A 491 56.17 4.21 -8.94
CA SER A 491 56.13 5.70 -8.84
C SER A 491 55.32 6.57 -9.83
N ASN A 492 54.24 7.18 -9.27
CA ASN A 492 53.71 8.55 -9.39
C ASN A 492 54.72 9.67 -9.83
N PRO A 493 54.33 10.93 -10.18
CA PRO A 493 53.13 11.70 -9.75
C PRO A 493 52.53 12.70 -10.79
N SER A 494 51.67 13.60 -10.29
CA SER A 494 51.13 14.87 -10.85
C SER A 494 49.84 14.75 -11.67
N GLY A 495 48.74 15.44 -11.39
CA GLY A 495 48.49 16.63 -10.58
C GLY A 495 47.95 17.72 -11.50
N LEU A 496 46.67 18.10 -11.35
CA LEU A 496 46.13 19.46 -11.58
C LEU A 496 44.61 19.49 -11.35
N SER A 497 44.25 20.17 -10.27
CA SER A 497 42.99 20.85 -10.02
C SER A 497 42.82 22.05 -10.97
N ILE A 498 41.57 22.49 -11.21
CA ILE A 498 41.15 23.91 -11.30
C ILE A 498 39.60 23.96 -11.31
N GLU A 499 39.06 24.72 -10.37
CA GLU A 499 37.68 25.24 -10.31
C GLU A 499 37.50 26.41 -11.30
N HIS A 500 36.28 26.70 -11.79
CA HIS A 500 35.60 28.00 -11.60
C HIS A 500 34.38 28.22 -12.52
N THR A 501 33.23 28.47 -11.87
CA THR A 501 32.23 29.56 -12.07
C THR A 501 31.83 30.08 -13.46
N GLY A 502 30.52 30.03 -13.73
CA GLY A 502 29.68 31.25 -13.80
C GLY A 502 29.26 31.87 -15.16
N ILE A 503 27.94 32.13 -15.24
CA ILE A 503 27.24 33.31 -15.83
C ILE A 503 26.48 33.15 -17.16
N LEU A 504 25.24 33.66 -17.06
CA LEU A 504 24.12 33.96 -17.98
C LEU A 504 24.44 34.47 -19.39
N SER A 505 23.55 34.17 -20.34
CA SER A 505 22.99 35.19 -21.25
C SER A 505 21.57 34.82 -21.74
N GLU A 506 20.66 35.80 -21.64
CA GLU A 506 19.35 35.85 -22.29
C GLU A 506 19.50 36.17 -23.78
N GLN A 507 18.64 35.61 -24.64
CA GLN A 507 18.15 36.32 -25.82
C GLN A 507 16.68 36.00 -26.10
N TYR A 508 15.92 37.08 -26.26
CA TYR A 508 14.51 37.21 -26.63
C TYR A 508 14.24 36.73 -28.08
N LEU A 509 13.01 36.26 -28.36
CA LEU A 509 12.18 36.76 -29.48
C LEU A 509 10.74 36.17 -29.46
N THR A 510 9.84 37.02 -29.90
CA THR A 510 8.36 37.11 -29.75
C THR A 510 7.55 36.34 -30.82
N PRO A 511 6.19 36.34 -30.78
CA PRO A 511 5.33 35.21 -31.20
C PRO A 511 4.48 35.39 -32.49
N ARG A 512 3.89 34.25 -32.93
CA ARG A 512 2.61 34.04 -33.70
C ARG A 512 2.64 34.37 -35.23
N PRO A 513 1.80 33.73 -36.10
CA PRO A 513 0.35 33.63 -35.92
C PRO A 513 -0.41 32.38 -36.44
N VAL A 514 -1.69 32.42 -36.05
CA VAL A 514 -2.87 31.63 -36.42
C VAL A 514 -3.20 31.78 -37.91
N SER A 515 -3.73 30.72 -38.55
CA SER A 515 -4.65 30.89 -39.69
C SER A 515 -5.77 29.85 -39.65
N SER A 516 -6.94 30.32 -40.05
CA SER A 516 -8.27 29.75 -39.90
C SER A 516 -8.90 29.52 -41.28
N ILE A 517 -9.77 28.50 -41.34
CA ILE A 517 -10.95 28.36 -42.22
C ILE A 517 -10.71 28.03 -43.71
N ASN A 518 -11.24 26.87 -44.14
CA ASN A 518 -12.22 26.77 -45.23
C ASN A 518 -13.01 25.44 -45.19
N ARG A 519 -14.35 25.54 -45.20
CA ARG A 519 -15.37 24.54 -45.58
C ARG A 519 -15.96 25.00 -46.94
N PRO A 520 -16.92 24.30 -47.60
CA PRO A 520 -17.27 22.87 -47.66
C PRO A 520 -17.36 22.36 -49.13
N ASN A 521 -17.63 21.07 -49.36
CA ASN A 521 -18.31 20.63 -50.59
C ASN A 521 -19.32 19.50 -50.34
N LYS A 522 -20.47 19.63 -51.00
CA LYS A 522 -21.70 18.84 -50.87
C LYS A 522 -21.78 17.76 -51.96
N ARG A 523 -22.45 16.65 -51.60
CA ARG A 523 -23.16 15.64 -52.43
C ARG A 523 -22.33 14.63 -53.26
N LYS A 524 -22.50 13.35 -52.92
CA LYS A 524 -23.32 12.42 -53.73
C LYS A 524 -23.71 11.17 -52.95
N SER A 525 -24.99 10.85 -53.01
CA SER A 525 -25.61 9.59 -52.65
C SER A 525 -25.18 8.49 -53.61
N ARG A 526 -24.84 7.31 -53.09
CA ARG A 526 -24.98 6.04 -53.81
C ARG A 526 -25.33 4.94 -52.81
N SER A 527 -26.56 4.49 -52.92
CA SER A 527 -27.06 3.19 -52.52
C SER A 527 -26.31 2.11 -53.29
N ASP A 528 -25.78 1.11 -52.60
CA ASP A 528 -25.56 -0.22 -53.17
C ASP A 528 -25.78 -1.27 -52.07
N ALA A 529 -26.68 -2.19 -52.38
CA ALA A 529 -27.07 -3.32 -51.57
C ALA A 529 -25.93 -4.35 -51.52
N ILE A 530 -25.70 -4.95 -50.35
CA ILE A 530 -24.94 -6.19 -50.24
C ILE A 530 -25.76 -7.21 -49.46
N GLN A 531 -25.86 -8.37 -50.10
CA GLN A 531 -26.67 -9.53 -49.78
C GLN A 531 -26.35 -10.16 -48.43
N ASP A 532 -27.41 -10.71 -47.86
CA ASP A 532 -27.43 -11.71 -46.80
C ASP A 532 -26.37 -12.79 -46.98
N THR A 533 -25.54 -12.96 -45.94
CA THR A 533 -24.99 -14.27 -45.60
C THR A 533 -25.13 -14.45 -44.08
N SER A 534 -26.12 -15.26 -43.71
CA SER A 534 -26.42 -15.69 -42.36
C SER A 534 -25.31 -16.58 -41.81
N VAL A 535 -24.64 -16.14 -40.74
CA VAL A 535 -23.89 -17.02 -39.85
C VAL A 535 -24.57 -16.97 -38.48
N ALA A 536 -24.94 -18.15 -37.99
CA ALA A 536 -25.83 -18.37 -36.87
C ALA A 536 -25.33 -17.75 -35.56
N ASN A 537 -26.01 -16.69 -35.11
CA ASN A 537 -25.98 -16.23 -33.72
C ASN A 537 -26.90 -17.13 -32.89
N THR A 538 -26.34 -18.02 -32.08
CA THR A 538 -27.09 -18.64 -30.97
C THR A 538 -27.30 -17.57 -29.90
N GLY A 539 -28.51 -17.02 -29.86
CA GLY A 539 -28.90 -15.90 -29.01
C GLY A 539 -28.94 -16.25 -27.53
N TYR A 540 -28.34 -15.38 -26.72
CA TYR A 540 -28.83 -15.10 -25.37
C TYR A 540 -30.09 -14.25 -25.50
N SER A 541 -31.25 -14.86 -25.28
CA SER A 541 -32.55 -14.20 -25.26
C SER A 541 -32.65 -13.26 -24.05
N GLN A 542 -32.76 -11.96 -24.31
CA GLN A 542 -33.31 -11.00 -23.37
C GLN A 542 -34.82 -11.25 -23.23
N SER A 543 -35.26 -11.74 -22.08
CA SER A 543 -36.65 -11.65 -21.64
C SER A 543 -36.79 -10.51 -20.64
N GLY A 544 -37.83 -9.68 -20.85
CA GLY A 544 -38.05 -8.44 -20.13
C GLY A 544 -38.70 -8.58 -18.76
N SER A 545 -38.54 -7.49 -17.99
CA SER A 545 -39.41 -6.98 -16.92
C SER A 545 -40.03 -7.98 -15.94
N GLY A 546 -39.30 -8.25 -14.85
CA GLY A 546 -39.76 -8.86 -13.62
C GLY A 546 -38.56 -9.03 -12.68
N GLY A 547 -38.63 -8.52 -11.45
CA GLY A 547 -37.46 -8.21 -10.61
C GLY A 547 -36.44 -9.34 -10.45
N SER A 548 -35.16 -9.04 -10.75
CA SER A 548 -34.01 -9.83 -10.30
C SER A 548 -33.30 -9.06 -9.19
N ILE A 549 -33.87 -9.11 -7.99
CA ILE A 549 -33.12 -8.85 -6.75
C ILE A 549 -32.67 -10.23 -6.28
N ALA A 550 -31.52 -10.70 -6.80
CA ALA A 550 -30.59 -11.67 -6.18
C ALA A 550 -29.74 -12.37 -7.25
N LEU A 551 -28.83 -11.66 -7.91
CA LEU A 551 -27.74 -12.28 -8.69
C LEU A 551 -26.43 -12.39 -7.90
N PHE A 552 -26.35 -11.73 -6.74
CA PHE A 552 -25.18 -11.70 -5.88
C PHE A 552 -25.56 -12.20 -4.49
N PRO A 553 -24.71 -13.03 -3.84
CA PRO A 553 -24.90 -13.39 -2.45
C PRO A 553 -25.02 -12.13 -1.58
N SER A 554 -26.11 -12.05 -0.80
CA SER A 554 -26.34 -10.93 0.12
C SER A 554 -25.51 -11.12 1.39
N GLY A 555 -24.81 -10.07 1.81
CA GLY A 555 -23.93 -10.07 2.98
C GLY A 555 -24.59 -9.59 4.28
N CYS A 556 -23.90 -9.81 5.40
CA CYS A 556 -24.11 -9.15 6.69
C CYS A 556 -23.68 -7.67 6.71
N LYS A 557 -24.38 -6.84 7.49
CA LYS A 557 -24.06 -5.42 7.72
C LYS A 557 -23.03 -5.28 8.84
N TRP A 558 -21.88 -4.67 8.56
CA TRP A 558 -20.88 -4.31 9.57
C TRP A 558 -21.15 -2.93 10.16
N TYR A 559 -21.06 -2.79 11.49
CA TYR A 559 -21.25 -1.52 12.20
C TYR A 559 -19.96 -0.68 12.27
N ASN A 560 -18.80 -1.32 12.47
CA ASN A 560 -17.52 -0.64 12.69
C ASN A 560 -16.35 -1.35 12.01
N ASN A 561 -15.49 -0.55 11.37
CA ASN A 561 -14.26 -0.94 10.66
C ASN A 561 -14.49 -1.80 9.41
N SER A 562 -13.73 -1.48 8.36
CA SER A 562 -13.76 -2.19 7.08
C SER A 562 -12.31 -2.43 6.67
N CYS A 563 -11.62 -3.31 7.39
CA CYS A 563 -10.27 -3.71 7.00
C CYS A 563 -10.31 -5.03 6.21
N PRO A 564 -9.20 -5.38 5.51
CA PRO A 564 -9.10 -6.65 4.80
C PRO A 564 -9.42 -7.88 5.66
N TYR A 565 -9.05 -7.85 6.95
CA TYR A 565 -9.38 -8.92 7.90
C TYR A 565 -10.88 -9.06 8.12
N ASP A 566 -11.60 -7.95 8.30
CA ASP A 566 -13.06 -7.97 8.50
C ASP A 566 -13.76 -8.53 7.26
N SER A 567 -13.23 -8.19 6.08
CA SER A 567 -13.72 -8.68 4.78
C SER A 567 -13.49 -10.19 4.61
N LEU A 568 -12.33 -10.70 5.06
CA LEU A 568 -12.03 -12.12 5.05
C LEU A 568 -12.97 -12.89 5.98
N LEU A 569 -13.09 -12.44 7.23
CA LEU A 569 -13.95 -13.10 8.20
C LEU A 569 -15.42 -13.08 7.73
N PHE A 570 -15.84 -12.00 7.09
CA PHE A 570 -17.13 -11.91 6.43
C PHE A 570 -17.35 -13.01 5.39
N VAL A 571 -16.39 -13.20 4.47
CA VAL A 571 -16.48 -14.25 3.44
C VAL A 571 -16.58 -15.62 4.11
N LEU A 572 -15.70 -15.90 5.07
CA LEU A 572 -15.68 -17.18 5.79
C LEU A 572 -16.99 -17.44 6.55
N ALA A 573 -17.52 -16.43 7.25
CA ALA A 573 -18.76 -16.54 8.00
C ALA A 573 -19.98 -16.80 7.08
N ASN A 574 -20.06 -16.13 5.93
CA ASN A 574 -21.15 -16.35 4.98
C ASN A 574 -21.03 -17.70 4.26
N THR A 575 -19.81 -18.12 3.92
CA THR A 575 -19.55 -19.46 3.41
C THR A 575 -20.01 -20.51 4.41
N TRP A 576 -19.59 -20.40 5.68
CA TRP A 576 -20.00 -21.32 6.73
C TRP A 576 -21.52 -21.32 6.95
N LYS A 577 -22.15 -20.15 6.98
CA LYS A 577 -23.61 -20.00 7.16
C LYS A 577 -24.43 -20.64 6.03
N SER A 578 -23.88 -20.77 4.83
CA SER A 578 -24.60 -21.37 3.70
C SER A 578 -24.91 -22.85 3.89
N ASP A 579 -24.04 -23.58 4.61
CA ASP A 579 -24.22 -24.97 5.02
C ASP A 579 -23.36 -25.26 6.27
N PRO A 580 -23.85 -24.94 7.48
CA PRO A 580 -23.07 -25.02 8.71
C PRO A 580 -22.51 -26.42 8.99
N VAL A 581 -23.23 -27.48 8.59
CA VAL A 581 -22.81 -28.87 8.82
C VAL A 581 -21.62 -29.19 7.93
N ARG A 582 -21.77 -29.00 6.62
CA ARG A 582 -20.69 -29.26 5.65
C ARG A 582 -19.47 -28.41 5.96
N TYR A 583 -19.65 -27.12 6.21
CA TYR A 583 -18.53 -26.21 6.40
C TYR A 583 -17.88 -26.31 7.78
N ALA A 584 -18.57 -26.81 8.81
CA ALA A 584 -17.90 -27.18 10.06
C ALA A 584 -16.88 -28.29 9.83
N GLU A 585 -17.27 -29.37 9.14
CA GLU A 585 -16.34 -30.46 8.78
C GLU A 585 -15.20 -29.96 7.88
N CYS A 586 -15.52 -29.14 6.87
CA CYS A 586 -14.49 -28.58 5.98
C CYS A 586 -13.50 -27.69 6.76
N PHE A 587 -13.98 -26.85 7.67
CA PHE A 587 -13.13 -25.94 8.43
C PHE A 587 -12.24 -26.72 9.42
N ASP A 588 -12.78 -27.70 10.12
CA ASP A 588 -11.99 -28.61 10.98
C ASP A 588 -10.93 -29.36 10.17
N GLY A 589 -11.29 -29.81 8.96
CA GLY A 589 -10.38 -30.50 8.04
C GLY A 589 -9.24 -29.63 7.49
N ILE A 590 -9.44 -28.31 7.37
CA ILE A 590 -8.36 -27.38 7.02
C ILE A 590 -7.39 -27.26 8.19
N ASN A 591 -7.90 -26.89 9.37
CA ASN A 591 -7.13 -26.81 10.60
C ASN A 591 -8.05 -26.57 11.81
N ILE A 592 -7.92 -27.40 12.84
CA ILE A 592 -8.73 -27.34 14.06
C ILE A 592 -8.46 -26.08 14.89
N GLU A 593 -7.20 -25.64 14.98
CA GLU A 593 -6.77 -24.54 15.84
C GLU A 593 -7.40 -23.19 15.42
N TRP A 594 -7.54 -22.94 14.12
CA TRP A 594 -8.00 -21.66 13.58
C TRP A 594 -9.37 -21.74 12.93
N MET A 595 -9.51 -22.60 11.92
CA MET A 595 -10.74 -22.71 11.14
C MET A 595 -11.82 -23.48 11.92
N GLY A 596 -11.42 -24.55 12.62
CA GLY A 596 -12.30 -25.25 13.55
C GLY A 596 -12.79 -24.38 14.70
N GLU A 597 -11.90 -23.59 15.30
CA GLU A 597 -12.27 -22.61 16.33
C GLU A 597 -13.22 -21.53 15.79
N LEU A 598 -12.98 -21.05 14.57
CA LEU A 598 -13.89 -20.13 13.89
C LEU A 598 -15.28 -20.77 13.71
N SER A 599 -15.35 -22.02 13.24
CA SER A 599 -16.60 -22.76 13.09
C SER A 599 -17.38 -22.86 14.40
N LYS A 600 -16.71 -23.25 15.49
CA LYS A 600 -17.31 -23.29 16.84
C LYS A 600 -17.79 -21.92 17.30
N SER A 601 -16.99 -20.88 17.07
CA SER A 601 -17.35 -19.51 17.44
C SER A 601 -18.56 -18.99 16.64
N LEU A 602 -18.64 -19.32 15.35
CA LEU A 602 -19.79 -19.00 14.50
C LEU A 602 -21.06 -19.75 14.93
N GLN A 603 -20.93 -21.00 15.37
CA GLN A 603 -22.03 -21.75 15.97
C GLN A 603 -22.56 -21.05 17.24
N LEU A 604 -21.67 -20.60 18.12
CA LEU A 604 -22.06 -19.83 19.31
C LEU A 604 -22.70 -18.47 18.96
N HIS A 605 -22.30 -17.87 17.84
CA HIS A 605 -22.95 -16.68 17.31
C HIS A 605 -24.39 -16.97 16.84
N VAL A 606 -24.61 -18.07 16.10
CA VAL A 606 -25.95 -18.50 15.69
C VAL A 606 -26.85 -18.80 16.90
N GLU A 607 -26.27 -19.33 17.98
CA GLU A 607 -26.96 -19.56 19.26
C GLU A 607 -27.24 -18.27 20.06
N GLY A 608 -26.81 -17.10 19.57
CA GLY A 608 -27.02 -15.80 20.22
C GLY A 608 -26.13 -15.54 21.44
N LYS A 609 -25.11 -16.39 21.68
CA LYS A 609 -24.18 -16.21 22.82
C LYS A 609 -23.17 -15.08 22.57
N TYR A 610 -22.79 -14.87 21.31
CA TYR A 610 -21.86 -13.82 20.91
C TYR A 610 -22.33 -13.11 19.64
N SER A 611 -22.01 -11.82 19.52
CA SER A 611 -22.11 -11.09 18.25
C SER A 611 -21.02 -11.54 17.27
N LEU A 612 -21.20 -11.27 15.98
CA LEU A 612 -20.20 -11.59 14.96
C LEU A 612 -18.93 -10.75 15.16
N GLU A 613 -19.06 -9.52 15.67
CA GLU A 613 -17.95 -8.67 16.07
C GLU A 613 -17.16 -9.28 17.23
N GLN A 614 -17.81 -9.89 18.22
CA GLN A 614 -17.11 -10.59 19.30
C GLN A 614 -16.37 -11.83 18.79
N VAL A 615 -16.96 -12.60 17.88
CA VAL A 615 -16.27 -13.73 17.22
C VAL A 615 -15.05 -13.24 16.45
N ARG A 616 -15.20 -12.14 15.70
CA ARG A 616 -14.10 -11.50 14.97
C ARG A 616 -12.96 -11.11 15.88
N ASP A 617 -13.27 -10.40 16.97
CA ASP A 617 -12.27 -9.86 17.86
C ASP A 617 -11.57 -10.97 18.64
N PHE A 618 -12.29 -12.04 18.99
CA PHE A 618 -11.71 -13.26 19.56
C PHE A 618 -10.73 -13.93 18.59
N MET A 619 -11.12 -14.15 17.34
CA MET A 619 -10.23 -14.76 16.33
C MET A 619 -9.00 -13.89 16.05
N ARG A 620 -9.18 -12.57 16.03
CA ARG A 620 -8.07 -11.62 15.85
C ARG A 620 -7.12 -11.67 17.03
N GLN A 621 -7.64 -11.75 18.25
CA GLN A 621 -6.82 -11.88 19.45
C GLN A 621 -6.03 -13.18 19.45
N LYS A 622 -6.62 -14.29 19.01
CA LYS A 622 -5.93 -15.58 19.00
C LYS A 622 -4.73 -15.57 18.04
N LEU A 623 -4.81 -14.84 16.91
CA LEU A 623 -3.76 -14.74 15.90
C LEU A 623 -2.55 -13.89 16.31
N HIS A 624 -2.64 -13.14 17.41
CA HIS A 624 -1.62 -12.23 17.92
C HIS A 624 -1.11 -12.69 19.28
#